data_AF-A0A1H8MBN3-F1
#
_entry.id   AF-A0A1H8MBN3-F1
#
_cell.length_a   1.000
_cell.length_b   1.000
_cell.length_c   1.000
_cell.angle_alpha   90.00
_cell.angle_beta   90.00
_cell.angle_gamma   90.00
#
_symmetry.space_group_name_H-M   'P 1'
#
loop_
_entity.id
_entity.type
_entity.pdbx_description
1 polymer ?
#
loop_
_entity_poly.entity_id
_entity_poly.type
_entity_poly.pdbx_seq_one_letter_code
_entity_poly.pdbx_strand_id
1 'polypeptide(L)'
;MYSQTGNAFMQDEDLLNIILADLKRTVGEYTTATTESACPSVRRTFNDLTMDTLRLHGELFTQMSQLNMYQAPSKALRQELDKEIQNAHQTQQKSQQFVQQKTGGQGAYAQAPNVSQHQANVQNPYYM
;
A
#
# COMPACT_ATOMS: atom_id res chain seq x y z
N MET A 1 -22.09 42.52 12.75
CA MET A 1 -21.51 43.15 11.54
C MET A 1 -20.05 42.76 11.48
N TYR A 2 -19.66 41.83 10.61
CA TYR A 2 -18.25 41.51 10.40
C TYR A 2 -17.71 42.44 9.32
N SER A 3 -16.76 43.25 9.73
CA SER A 3 -16.11 44.30 8.97
C SER A 3 -15.29 43.76 7.80
N GLN A 4 -15.60 44.30 6.63
CA GLN A 4 -14.84 44.27 5.40
C GLN A 4 -13.37 44.67 5.65
N THR A 5 -12.44 43.72 5.54
CA THR A 5 -11.00 44.01 5.53
C THR A 5 -10.27 43.06 4.57
N GLY A 6 -9.92 43.58 3.39
CA GLY A 6 -9.02 42.96 2.41
C GLY A 6 -9.71 42.11 1.34
N ASN A 7 -9.44 42.40 0.06
CA ASN A 7 -9.73 41.46 -1.04
C ASN A 7 -9.08 40.11 -0.71
N ALA A 8 -9.86 39.15 -0.20
CA ALA A 8 -9.37 37.79 -0.02
C ALA A 8 -8.97 37.24 -1.40
N PHE A 9 -7.74 36.72 -1.50
CA PHE A 9 -7.18 36.19 -2.74
C PHE A 9 -8.08 35.12 -3.39
N MET A 10 -8.83 34.37 -2.57
CA MET A 10 -9.84 33.40 -2.98
C MET A 10 -10.87 33.20 -1.85
N GLN A 11 -11.99 32.54 -2.17
CA GLN A 11 -12.99 32.16 -1.18
C GLN A 11 -12.44 31.09 -0.22
N ASP A 12 -12.93 31.07 1.01
CA ASP A 12 -12.50 30.10 2.03
C ASP A 12 -12.76 28.67 1.57
N GLU A 13 -13.91 28.39 0.94
CA GLU A 13 -14.23 27.06 0.40
C GLU A 13 -13.19 26.60 -0.63
N ASP A 14 -12.82 27.45 -1.57
CA ASP A 14 -11.82 27.14 -2.61
C ASP A 14 -10.44 26.91 -1.99
N LEU A 15 -10.05 27.77 -1.03
CA LEU A 15 -8.79 27.63 -0.30
C LEU A 15 -8.71 26.30 0.45
N LEU A 16 -9.75 25.96 1.20
CA LEU A 16 -9.80 24.73 1.99
C LEU A 16 -9.81 23.50 1.08
N ASN A 17 -10.49 23.54 -0.07
CA ASN A 17 -10.45 22.46 -1.06
C ASN A 17 -9.06 22.28 -1.67
N ILE A 18 -8.34 23.38 -1.96
CA ILE A 18 -6.94 23.31 -2.43
C ILE A 18 -6.04 22.67 -1.37
N ILE A 19 -6.15 23.11 -0.11
CA ILE A 19 -5.36 22.55 1.00
C ILE A 19 -5.69 21.06 1.16
N LEU A 20 -6.97 20.68 1.16
CA LEU A 20 -7.38 19.28 1.30
C LEU A 20 -6.86 18.41 0.14
N ALA A 21 -6.88 18.92 -1.08
CA ALA A 21 -6.31 18.24 -2.25
C ALA A 21 -4.78 18.09 -2.15
N ASP A 22 -4.08 19.11 -1.66
CA ASP A 22 -2.63 19.07 -1.47
C ASP A 22 -2.22 18.09 -0.36
N LEU A 23 -2.98 18.02 0.73
CA LEU A 23 -2.79 17.01 1.78
C LEU A 23 -2.94 15.59 1.22
N LYS A 24 -3.93 15.34 0.35
CA LYS A 24 -4.09 14.04 -0.33
C LYS A 24 -2.89 13.71 -1.21
N ARG A 25 -2.40 14.67 -1.99
CA ARG A 25 -1.23 14.50 -2.86
C ARG A 25 0.01 14.17 -2.03
N THR A 26 0.23 14.92 -0.96
CA THR A 26 1.37 14.78 -0.04
C THR A 26 1.38 13.42 0.66
N VAL A 27 0.23 12.91 1.09
CA VAL A 27 0.12 11.54 1.63
C VAL A 27 0.59 10.49 0.61
N GLY A 28 0.20 10.64 -0.66
CA GLY A 28 0.64 9.75 -1.74
C GLY A 28 2.16 9.79 -1.94
N GLU A 29 2.74 11.00 -1.98
CA GLU A 29 4.19 11.19 -2.11
C GLU A 29 4.97 10.58 -0.93
N TYR A 30 4.54 10.82 0.32
CA TYR A 30 5.17 10.24 1.50
C TYR A 30 5.02 8.73 1.57
N THR A 31 3.91 8.18 1.09
CA THR A 31 3.72 6.72 1.00
C THR A 31 4.71 6.11 0.01
N THR A 32 4.83 6.69 -1.19
CA THR A 32 5.83 6.26 -2.18
C THR A 32 7.24 6.35 -1.60
N ALA A 33 7.60 7.49 -1.00
CA ALA A 33 8.90 7.69 -0.38
C ALA A 33 9.17 6.69 0.77
N THR A 34 8.15 6.33 1.57
CA THR A 34 8.24 5.28 2.59
C THR A 34 8.58 3.93 1.96
N THR A 35 7.94 3.57 0.85
CA THR A 35 8.18 2.27 0.19
C THR A 35 9.54 2.19 -0.51
N GLU A 36 9.97 3.29 -1.13
CA GLU A 36 11.17 3.34 -1.98
C GLU A 36 12.45 3.74 -1.23
N SER A 37 12.35 4.27 -0.01
CA SER A 37 13.53 4.66 0.79
C SER A 37 14.37 3.46 1.22
N ALA A 38 15.60 3.37 0.72
CA ALA A 38 16.55 2.33 1.13
C ALA A 38 17.01 2.47 2.60
N CYS A 39 17.02 3.69 3.15
CA CYS A 39 17.47 3.96 4.51
C CYS A 39 16.33 3.77 5.54
N PRO A 40 16.49 2.92 6.58
CA PRO A 40 15.43 2.67 7.56
C PRO A 40 14.99 3.91 8.37
N SER A 41 15.90 4.86 8.64
CA SER A 41 15.54 6.08 9.35
C SER A 41 14.68 7.00 8.48
N VAL A 42 15.05 7.18 7.21
CA VAL A 42 14.28 7.97 6.23
C VAL A 42 12.89 7.37 6.02
N ARG A 43 12.81 6.03 5.92
CA ARG A 43 11.54 5.30 5.85
C ARG A 43 10.64 5.59 7.05
N ARG A 44 11.19 5.59 8.27
CA ARG A 44 10.43 5.93 9.48
C ARG A 44 9.92 7.37 9.43
N THR A 45 10.77 8.32 9.04
CA THR A 45 10.37 9.72 8.91
C THR A 45 9.22 9.92 7.93
N PHE A 46 9.26 9.30 6.74
CA PHE A 46 8.14 9.40 5.80
C PHE A 46 6.88 8.69 6.29
N ASN A 47 7.01 7.58 7.02
CA ASN A 47 5.86 6.93 7.65
C ASN A 47 5.19 7.84 8.69
N ASP A 48 5.99 8.50 9.55
CA ASP A 48 5.46 9.43 10.56
C ASP A 48 4.78 10.63 9.89
N LEU A 49 5.42 11.24 8.88
CA LEU A 49 4.83 12.31 8.08
C LEU A 49 3.53 11.88 7.38
N THR A 50 3.45 10.64 6.90
CA THR A 50 2.23 10.08 6.31
C THR A 50 1.09 10.06 7.33
N MET A 51 1.35 9.56 8.54
CA MET A 51 0.35 9.48 9.61
C MET A 51 -0.10 10.86 10.09
N ASP A 52 0.84 11.79 10.24
CA ASP A 52 0.53 13.17 10.63
C ASP A 52 -0.31 13.89 9.57
N THR A 53 0.03 13.70 8.28
CA THR A 53 -0.72 14.32 7.17
C THR A 53 -2.11 13.72 7.04
N LEU A 54 -2.28 12.40 7.26
CA LEU A 54 -3.58 11.75 7.30
C LEU A 54 -4.47 12.30 8.43
N ARG A 55 -3.89 12.54 9.61
CA ARG A 55 -4.61 13.15 10.74
C ARG A 55 -5.08 14.56 10.38
N LEU A 56 -4.20 15.41 9.85
CA LEU A 56 -4.53 16.77 9.43
C LEU A 56 -5.61 16.78 8.34
N HIS A 57 -5.50 15.90 7.34
CA HIS A 57 -6.53 15.74 6.31
C HIS A 57 -7.89 15.37 6.93
N GLY A 58 -7.92 14.42 7.88
CA GLY A 58 -9.15 14.01 8.56
C GLY A 58 -9.80 15.11 9.40
N GLU A 59 -8.99 15.89 10.12
CA GLU A 59 -9.45 17.06 10.89
C GLU A 59 -10.05 18.13 9.96
N LEU A 60 -9.34 18.49 8.89
CA LEU A 60 -9.80 19.47 7.91
C LEU A 60 -11.08 19.00 7.19
N PHE A 61 -11.11 17.75 6.74
CA PHE A 61 -12.30 17.15 6.12
C PHE A 61 -13.52 17.23 7.03
N THR A 62 -13.35 16.92 8.32
CA THR A 62 -14.43 16.96 9.31
C THR A 62 -14.95 18.38 9.49
N GLN A 63 -14.05 19.37 9.61
CA GLN A 63 -14.45 20.78 9.73
C GLN A 63 -15.16 21.28 8.47
N MET A 64 -14.61 21.03 7.28
CA MET A 64 -15.25 21.43 6.01
C MET A 64 -16.64 20.79 5.86
N SER A 65 -16.80 19.53 6.29
CA SER A 65 -18.09 18.84 6.25
C SER A 65 -19.11 19.50 7.18
N GLN A 66 -18.71 19.88 8.40
CA GLN A 66 -19.59 20.58 9.36
C GLN A 66 -20.04 21.95 8.84
N LEU A 67 -19.17 22.62 8.06
CA LEU A 67 -19.46 23.92 7.45
C LEU A 67 -20.19 23.81 6.10
N ASN A 68 -20.50 22.60 5.63
CA ASN A 68 -21.05 22.34 4.29
C ASN A 68 -20.16 22.88 3.13
N MET A 69 -18.85 22.98 3.36
CA MET A 69 -17.84 23.46 2.39
C MET A 69 -17.13 22.31 1.66
N TYR A 70 -17.57 21.07 1.87
CA TYR A 70 -17.05 19.90 1.17
C TYR A 70 -18.18 19.18 0.43
N GLN A 71 -18.02 19.04 -0.89
CA GLN A 71 -18.90 18.21 -1.70
C GLN A 71 -18.26 16.85 -1.91
N ALA A 72 -18.83 15.83 -1.29
CA ALA A 72 -18.39 14.47 -1.50
C ALA A 72 -18.59 14.09 -2.98
N PRO A 73 -17.60 13.43 -3.62
CA PRO A 73 -17.77 12.96 -4.98
C PRO A 73 -18.97 12.02 -5.08
N SER A 74 -19.63 12.02 -6.23
CA SER A 74 -20.76 11.14 -6.49
C SER A 74 -20.36 9.68 -6.25
N LYS A 75 -21.33 8.87 -5.79
CA LYS A 75 -21.14 7.42 -5.68
C LYS A 75 -20.68 6.86 -7.03
N ALA A 76 -19.74 5.91 -6.99
CA ALA A 76 -19.28 5.22 -8.19
C ALA A 76 -20.46 4.56 -8.93
N LEU A 77 -20.44 4.61 -10.26
CA LEU A 77 -21.46 3.96 -11.07
C LEU A 77 -21.34 2.45 -10.91
N ARG A 78 -22.49 1.75 -10.82
CA ARG A 78 -22.51 0.30 -10.64
C ARG A 78 -21.73 -0.43 -11.74
N GLN A 79 -21.82 0.05 -12.97
CA GLN A 79 -21.11 -0.48 -14.12
C GLN A 79 -19.58 -0.39 -13.98
N GLU A 80 -19.05 0.70 -13.40
CA GLU A 80 -17.61 0.83 -13.15
C GLU A 80 -17.14 -0.15 -12.08
N LEU A 81 -17.94 -0.32 -11.02
CA LEU A 81 -17.68 -1.32 -10.00
C LEU A 81 -17.66 -2.74 -10.59
N ASP A 82 -18.66 -3.08 -11.41
CA ASP A 82 -18.74 -4.40 -12.04
C ASP A 82 -17.55 -4.64 -13.00
N LYS A 83 -17.09 -3.61 -13.73
CA LYS A 83 -15.89 -3.67 -14.56
C LYS A 83 -14.64 -3.96 -13.73
N GLU A 84 -14.47 -3.27 -12.59
CA GLU A 84 -13.29 -3.47 -11.75
C GLU A 84 -13.29 -4.85 -11.08
N ILE A 85 -14.45 -5.36 -10.69
CA ILE A 85 -14.60 -6.75 -10.21
C ILE A 85 -14.18 -7.75 -11.29
N GLN A 86 -14.60 -7.55 -12.53
CA GLN A 86 -14.19 -8.43 -13.65
C GLN A 86 -12.68 -8.36 -13.89
N ASN A 87 -12.09 -7.16 -13.86
CA ASN A 87 -10.63 -6.98 -13.97
C ASN A 87 -9.87 -7.72 -12.86
N ALA A 88 -10.37 -7.64 -11.62
CA ALA A 88 -9.79 -8.34 -10.48
C ALA A 88 -9.83 -9.87 -10.66
N HIS A 89 -10.97 -10.42 -11.11
CA HIS A 89 -11.09 -11.86 -11.41
C HIS A 89 -10.12 -12.30 -12.51
N GLN A 90 -10.00 -11.53 -13.60
CA GLN A 90 -9.03 -11.84 -14.65
C GLN A 90 -7.58 -11.79 -14.13
N THR A 91 -7.26 -10.80 -13.31
CA THR A 91 -5.92 -10.65 -12.70
C THR A 91 -5.62 -11.82 -11.78
N GLN A 92 -6.60 -12.28 -10.99
CA GLN A 92 -6.47 -13.46 -10.14
C GLN A 92 -6.18 -14.72 -10.97
N GLN A 93 -6.93 -14.96 -12.05
CA GLN A 93 -6.72 -16.12 -12.92
C GLN A 93 -5.33 -16.09 -13.58
N LYS A 94 -4.91 -14.93 -14.11
CA LYS A 94 -3.57 -14.76 -14.69
C LYS A 94 -2.47 -15.02 -13.65
N SER A 95 -2.66 -14.54 -12.43
CA SER A 95 -1.71 -14.76 -11.32
C SER A 95 -1.59 -16.24 -10.97
N GLN A 96 -2.71 -16.97 -10.92
CA GLN A 96 -2.70 -18.42 -10.68
C GLN A 96 -2.01 -19.19 -11.80
N GLN A 97 -2.28 -18.84 -13.07
CA GLN A 97 -1.60 -19.44 -14.22
C GLN A 97 -0.10 -19.15 -14.18
N PHE A 98 0.31 -17.92 -13.83
CA PHE A 98 1.72 -17.58 -13.68
C PHE A 98 2.41 -18.43 -12.60
N VAL A 99 1.78 -18.58 -11.42
CA VAL A 99 2.30 -19.44 -10.34
C VAL A 99 2.38 -20.89 -10.79
N GLN A 100 1.37 -21.42 -11.49
CA GLN A 100 1.39 -22.78 -12.03
C GLN A 100 2.48 -22.97 -13.09
N GLN A 101 2.72 -21.98 -13.95
CA GLN A 101 3.81 -22.04 -14.94
C GLN A 101 5.19 -22.03 -14.27
N LYS A 102 5.38 -21.25 -13.21
CA LYS A 102 6.66 -21.15 -12.50
C LYS A 102 6.91 -22.30 -11.53
N THR A 103 5.86 -22.82 -10.90
CA THR A 103 5.95 -23.88 -9.86
C THR A 103 5.71 -25.27 -10.44
N GLY A 104 4.95 -25.38 -11.55
CA GLY A 104 4.65 -26.64 -12.23
C GLY A 104 5.83 -27.29 -12.95
N GLY A 105 6.96 -26.58 -13.08
CA GLY A 105 8.27 -27.14 -13.45
C GLY A 105 9.18 -27.49 -12.25
N GLN A 106 8.79 -27.12 -11.03
CA GLN A 106 9.44 -27.52 -9.77
C GLN A 106 8.62 -28.61 -9.07
N GLY A 107 8.17 -29.59 -9.85
CA GLY A 107 8.10 -30.95 -9.32
C GLY A 107 9.53 -31.44 -9.12
N ALA A 108 9.86 -31.78 -7.88
CA ALA A 108 11.04 -32.53 -7.48
C ALA A 108 12.33 -31.72 -7.22
N TYR A 109 12.47 -31.23 -5.99
CA TYR A 109 13.65 -31.61 -5.20
C TYR A 109 13.65 -33.13 -4.95
N ALA A 110 13.54 -33.95 -6.00
CA ALA A 110 14.11 -35.28 -5.99
C ALA A 110 15.59 -35.04 -6.28
N GLN A 111 16.33 -34.66 -5.24
CA GLN A 111 17.70 -35.12 -5.18
C GLN A 111 17.61 -36.64 -5.23
N ALA A 112 17.84 -37.21 -6.41
CA ALA A 112 18.35 -38.57 -6.48
C ALA A 112 19.59 -38.59 -5.57
N PRO A 113 19.65 -39.44 -4.54
CA PRO A 113 20.82 -39.52 -3.69
C PRO A 113 22.02 -39.92 -4.57
N ASN A 114 22.90 -38.97 -4.88
CA ASN A 114 24.15 -39.24 -5.61
C ASN A 114 25.29 -39.63 -4.64
N VAL A 115 24.92 -40.32 -3.56
CA VAL A 115 25.86 -40.82 -2.56
C VAL A 115 25.54 -42.28 -2.31
N SER A 116 26.52 -43.13 -2.61
CA SER A 116 26.53 -44.54 -2.29
C SER A 116 26.31 -44.73 -0.78
N GLN A 117 25.53 -45.74 -0.39
CA GLN A 117 25.35 -46.12 1.01
C GLN A 117 26.72 -46.28 1.68
N HIS A 118 27.05 -45.37 2.61
CA HIS A 118 28.20 -45.56 3.49
C HIS A 118 27.87 -46.68 4.48
N GLN A 119 28.74 -47.69 4.48
CA GLN A 119 28.73 -48.81 5.41
C GLN A 119 29.01 -48.29 6.83
N ALA A 120 28.22 -48.73 7.80
CA ALA A 120 28.34 -48.30 9.19
C ALA A 120 29.71 -48.70 9.77
N ASN A 121 30.55 -47.70 10.09
CA ASN A 121 31.79 -47.90 10.83
C ASN A 121 31.49 -47.87 12.34
N VAL A 122 30.96 -48.98 12.86
CA VAL A 122 30.81 -49.18 14.30
C VAL A 122 31.79 -50.28 14.71
N GLN A 123 33.00 -49.85 15.05
CA GLN A 123 34.00 -50.70 15.69
C GLN A 123 33.72 -50.68 17.19
N ASN A 124 33.04 -51.73 17.66
CA ASN A 124 32.79 -51.97 19.08
C ASN A 124 34.12 -52.14 19.83
N PRO A 125 34.44 -51.30 20.83
CA PRO A 125 35.58 -51.53 21.70
C PRO A 125 35.13 -52.39 22.87
N TYR A 126 35.22 -53.71 22.71
CA TYR A 126 35.14 -54.66 23.81
C TYR A 126 36.22 -55.72 23.57
N TYR A 127 37.37 -55.58 24.24
CA TYR A 127 38.12 -56.61 24.96
C TYR A 127 39.56 -56.14 25.24
N MET A 128 39.90 -56.17 26.55
CA MET A 128 41.20 -56.14 27.24
C MET A 128 42.06 -54.88 27.19
#